data_AF-A0AAE3G2M8-F1
#
_entry.id   AF-A0AAE3G2M8-F1
#
_cell.length_a   1.000
_cell.length_b   1.000
_cell.length_c   1.000
_cell.angle_alpha   90.00
_cell.angle_beta   90.00
_cell.angle_gamma   90.00
#
_symmetry.space_group_name_H-M   'P 1'
#
loop_
_entity.id
_entity.type
_entity.pdbx_description
1 polymer ?
#
loop_
_entity_poly.entity_id
_entity_poly.type
_entity_poly.pdbx_seq_one_letter_code
_entity_poly.pdbx_strand_id
1 'polypeptide(L)'
;MSRNESEFGTIIIPSAEWAGVKKAIRDAHNRYREDVYSLALELHGALHGPRYKGRRNVRYLGDYGSALEAEVKPKFQAARTEAQIERVFMAGYLVSYQAGIHESGLSREECEMIAFRRPPKPQRKTLDRLIPAATNKTLAFSSGDLYVSLDDEQRTLTWRVDRNNHACRRARESTLGAAVFKALAAVKWTRGSGGKIIGNDEYNIDAGAGIEGGGGGYVTKAFGPGRKEEKVAWVRTVGW
;
A
#
# COMPACT_ATOMS: atom_id res chain seq x y z
N MET A 1 10.82 14.89 -11.80
CA MET A 1 10.70 15.95 -10.78
C MET A 1 9.94 15.37 -9.61
N SER A 2 10.36 15.66 -8.38
CA SER A 2 9.56 15.35 -7.20
C SER A 2 8.23 16.13 -7.25
N ARG A 3 7.20 15.59 -6.61
CA ARG A 3 5.93 16.26 -6.37
C ARG A 3 5.34 15.75 -5.07
N ASN A 4 5.48 16.51 -3.99
CA ASN A 4 4.83 16.15 -2.73
C ASN A 4 3.34 16.47 -2.80
N GLU A 5 2.51 15.43 -2.70
CA GLU A 5 1.06 15.51 -2.84
C GLU A 5 0.37 14.78 -1.69
N SER A 6 -0.83 15.22 -1.33
CA SER A 6 -1.68 14.63 -0.29
C SER A 6 -3.14 14.63 -0.73
N GLU A 7 -3.94 13.69 -0.23
CA GLU A 7 -5.37 13.61 -0.48
C GLU A 7 -6.14 13.32 0.80
N PHE A 8 -7.32 13.90 0.94
CA PHE A 8 -8.25 13.61 2.02
C PHE A 8 -9.69 13.68 1.52
N GLY A 9 -10.54 12.75 1.95
CA GLY A 9 -11.94 12.78 1.58
C GLY A 9 -12.81 11.91 2.47
N THR A 10 -14.08 12.30 2.54
CA THR A 10 -15.11 11.60 3.31
C THR A 10 -16.28 11.33 2.38
N ILE A 11 -16.73 10.08 2.31
CA ILE A 11 -17.75 9.61 1.36
C ILE A 11 -18.81 8.79 2.10
N ILE A 12 -20.05 9.29 2.10
CA ILE A 12 -21.21 8.62 2.68
C ILE A 12 -21.74 7.60 1.65
N ILE A 13 -21.75 6.32 1.99
CA ILE A 13 -22.20 5.24 1.12
C ILE A 13 -23.71 4.96 1.36
N PRO A 14 -24.52 4.77 0.31
CA PRO A 14 -25.90 4.32 0.46
C PRO A 14 -26.00 3.04 1.30
N SER A 15 -27.02 2.95 2.16
CA SER A 15 -27.18 1.81 3.08
C SER A 15 -27.21 0.45 2.38
N ALA A 16 -27.82 0.37 1.20
CA ALA A 16 -27.89 -0.87 0.41
C ALA A 16 -26.53 -1.32 -0.15
N GLU A 17 -25.59 -0.39 -0.33
CA GLU A 17 -24.28 -0.64 -0.97
C GLU A 17 -23.16 -0.83 0.07
N TRP A 18 -23.39 -0.39 1.31
CA TRP A 18 -22.37 -0.35 2.36
C TRP A 18 -21.68 -1.70 2.60
N ALA A 19 -22.46 -2.76 2.79
CA ALA A 19 -21.92 -4.10 3.03
C ALA A 19 -21.06 -4.60 1.85
N GLY A 20 -21.45 -4.26 0.62
CA GLY A 20 -20.70 -4.60 -0.60
C GLY A 20 -19.35 -3.90 -0.66
N VAL A 21 -19.32 -2.59 -0.38
CA VAL A 21 -18.08 -1.80 -0.33
C VAL A 21 -17.13 -2.35 0.74
N LYS A 22 -17.61 -2.58 1.96
CA LYS A 22 -16.78 -3.15 3.05
C LYS A 22 -16.18 -4.50 2.66
N LYS A 23 -17.01 -5.38 2.08
CA LYS A 23 -16.57 -6.71 1.64
C LYS A 23 -15.50 -6.60 0.55
N ALA A 24 -15.68 -5.73 -0.44
CA ALA A 24 -14.70 -5.55 -1.52
C ALA A 24 -13.33 -5.10 -0.99
N ILE A 25 -13.30 -4.16 -0.05
CA ILE A 25 -12.07 -3.65 0.57
C ILE A 25 -11.38 -4.75 1.37
N ARG A 26 -12.12 -5.46 2.23
CA ARG A 26 -11.58 -6.58 3.01
C ARG A 26 -11.04 -7.71 2.13
N ASP A 27 -11.79 -8.10 1.11
CA ASP A 27 -11.41 -9.18 0.21
C ASP A 27 -10.13 -8.82 -0.56
N ALA A 28 -9.97 -7.55 -0.94
CA ALA A 28 -8.74 -7.05 -1.57
C ALA A 28 -7.55 -7.08 -0.61
N HIS A 29 -7.71 -6.62 0.63
CA HIS A 29 -6.67 -6.69 1.67
C HIS A 29 -6.22 -8.13 1.94
N ASN A 30 -7.18 -9.05 2.09
CA ASN A 30 -6.86 -10.45 2.35
C ASN A 30 -6.21 -11.14 1.15
N ARG A 31 -6.61 -10.77 -0.08
CA ARG A 31 -5.94 -11.24 -1.31
C ARG A 31 -4.50 -10.74 -1.36
N TYR A 32 -4.28 -9.45 -1.11
CA TYR A 32 -2.94 -8.88 -1.02
C TYR A 32 -2.05 -9.63 -0.02
N ARG A 33 -2.59 -9.93 1.17
CA ARG A 33 -1.91 -10.73 2.19
C ARG A 33 -1.50 -12.12 1.69
N GLU A 34 -2.38 -12.84 0.98
CA GLU A 34 -2.05 -14.16 0.42
C GLU A 34 -1.06 -14.09 -0.74
N ASP A 35 -1.12 -13.05 -1.57
CA ASP A 35 -0.14 -12.80 -2.64
C ASP A 35 1.26 -12.56 -2.05
N VAL A 36 1.35 -11.72 -1.01
CA VAL A 36 2.61 -11.45 -0.28
C VAL A 36 3.17 -12.74 0.32
N TYR A 37 2.33 -13.56 0.95
CA TYR A 37 2.75 -14.83 1.53
C TYR A 37 3.28 -15.80 0.47
N SER A 38 2.56 -15.93 -0.63
CA SER A 38 2.92 -16.82 -1.73
C SER A 38 4.26 -16.41 -2.36
N LEU A 39 4.44 -15.12 -2.62
CA LEU A 39 5.69 -14.59 -3.14
C LEU A 39 6.84 -14.72 -2.13
N ALA A 40 6.59 -14.54 -0.83
CA ALA A 40 7.61 -14.75 0.19
C ALA A 40 8.07 -16.22 0.24
N LEU A 41 7.15 -17.18 0.07
CA LEU A 41 7.50 -18.59 -0.05
C LEU A 41 8.35 -18.89 -1.28
N GLU A 42 8.03 -18.27 -2.42
CA GLU A 42 8.83 -18.37 -3.65
C GLU A 42 10.24 -17.82 -3.43
N LEU A 43 10.36 -16.60 -2.90
CA LEU A 43 11.64 -15.96 -2.58
C LEU A 43 12.47 -16.82 -1.62
N HIS A 44 11.86 -17.32 -0.53
CA HIS A 44 12.53 -18.22 0.40
C HIS A 44 13.03 -19.50 -0.27
N GLY A 45 12.21 -20.10 -1.14
CA GLY A 45 12.58 -21.28 -1.92
C GLY A 45 13.75 -21.03 -2.86
N ALA A 46 13.76 -19.92 -3.59
CA ALA A 46 14.84 -19.50 -4.47
C ALA A 46 16.16 -19.31 -3.68
N LEU A 47 16.08 -18.66 -2.52
CA LEU A 47 17.23 -18.42 -1.65
C LEU A 47 17.78 -19.73 -1.08
N HIS A 48 16.93 -20.62 -0.55
CA HIS A 48 17.36 -21.85 0.12
C HIS A 48 17.52 -23.08 -0.76
N GLY A 49 17.34 -22.92 -2.07
CA GLY A 49 17.48 -23.99 -3.07
C GLY A 49 18.94 -24.39 -3.32
N PRO A 50 19.36 -24.57 -4.59
CA PRO A 50 20.69 -25.07 -4.95
C PRO A 50 21.86 -24.26 -4.38
N ARG A 51 21.65 -22.96 -4.10
CA ARG A 51 22.69 -22.03 -3.68
C ARG A 51 23.35 -22.38 -2.35
N TYR A 52 22.59 -22.91 -1.39
CA TYR A 52 23.09 -23.24 -0.04
C TYR A 52 23.01 -24.73 0.31
N LYS A 53 22.44 -25.58 -0.56
CA LYS A 53 22.34 -27.02 -0.32
C LYS A 53 23.74 -27.62 -0.15
N GLY A 54 23.97 -28.29 0.98
CA GLY A 54 25.25 -28.96 1.29
C GLY A 54 26.39 -28.04 1.75
N ARG A 55 26.19 -26.71 1.76
CA ARG A 55 27.19 -25.78 2.28
C ARG A 55 27.12 -25.74 3.82
N ARG A 56 28.28 -25.80 4.47
CA ARG A 56 28.44 -25.61 5.92
C ARG A 56 28.92 -24.19 6.19
N ASN A 57 28.66 -23.67 7.40
CA ASN A 57 29.14 -22.36 7.88
C ASN A 57 28.77 -21.17 6.97
N VAL A 58 27.60 -21.22 6.33
CA VAL A 58 27.10 -20.13 5.50
C VAL A 58 26.78 -18.92 6.38
N ARG A 59 27.33 -17.76 6.03
CA ARG A 59 27.03 -16.49 6.69
C ARG A 59 25.78 -15.86 6.07
N TYR A 60 24.62 -16.40 6.45
CA TYR A 60 23.32 -15.96 5.99
C TYR A 60 23.13 -14.45 6.07
N LEU A 61 23.34 -13.74 7.18
CA LEU A 61 22.97 -12.30 7.22
C LEU A 61 23.54 -11.45 6.06
N GLY A 62 24.81 -11.64 5.69
CA GLY A 62 25.44 -10.94 4.56
C GLY A 62 25.11 -11.54 3.19
N ASP A 63 25.29 -12.86 3.04
CA ASP A 63 25.08 -13.56 1.76
C ASP A 63 23.59 -13.58 1.38
N TYR A 64 22.72 -13.69 2.38
CA TYR A 64 21.26 -13.72 2.25
C TYR A 64 20.71 -12.34 1.94
N GLY A 65 21.23 -11.26 2.53
CA GLY A 65 20.84 -9.90 2.16
C GLY A 65 21.12 -9.63 0.67
N SER A 66 22.35 -9.92 0.24
CA SER A 66 22.76 -9.76 -1.17
C SER A 66 22.00 -10.69 -2.11
N ALA A 67 21.74 -11.93 -1.69
CA ALA A 67 20.96 -12.88 -2.48
C ALA A 67 19.48 -12.48 -2.56
N LEU A 68 18.89 -12.02 -1.46
CA LEU A 68 17.52 -11.50 -1.43
C LEU A 68 17.40 -10.29 -2.34
N GLU A 69 18.35 -9.36 -2.28
CA GLU A 69 18.39 -8.22 -3.22
C GLU A 69 18.48 -8.70 -4.67
N ALA A 70 19.34 -9.67 -4.98
CA ALA A 70 19.49 -10.22 -6.33
C ALA A 70 18.20 -10.90 -6.85
N GLU A 71 17.38 -11.48 -5.97
CA GLU A 71 16.09 -12.08 -6.33
C GLU A 71 14.95 -11.05 -6.41
N VAL A 72 14.94 -10.08 -5.49
CA VAL A 72 13.89 -9.06 -5.37
C VAL A 72 14.04 -7.99 -6.45
N LYS A 73 15.26 -7.54 -6.75
CA LYS A 73 15.53 -6.43 -7.67
C LYS A 73 14.99 -6.67 -9.08
N PRO A 74 15.18 -7.84 -9.73
CA PRO A 74 14.59 -8.10 -11.04
C PRO A 74 13.05 -8.10 -11.00
N LYS A 75 12.45 -8.65 -9.93
CA LYS A 75 10.99 -8.64 -9.75
C LYS A 75 10.45 -7.22 -9.57
N PHE A 76 11.18 -6.38 -8.85
CA PHE A 76 10.88 -4.95 -8.69
C PHE A 76 10.98 -4.21 -10.03
N GLN A 77 12.05 -4.45 -10.80
CA GLN A 77 12.24 -3.86 -12.13
C GLN A 77 11.20 -4.33 -13.17
N ALA A 78 10.71 -5.56 -13.02
CA ALA A 78 9.66 -6.13 -13.85
C ALA A 78 8.25 -5.64 -13.45
N ALA A 79 8.08 -5.15 -12.21
CA ALA A 79 6.82 -4.60 -11.75
C ALA A 79 6.42 -3.38 -12.58
N ARG A 80 5.17 -3.37 -13.03
CA ARG A 80 4.58 -2.35 -13.90
C ARG A 80 3.56 -1.48 -13.17
N THR A 81 3.15 -1.89 -11.97
CA THR A 81 2.14 -1.20 -11.17
C THR A 81 2.59 -1.07 -9.72
N GLU A 82 2.07 -0.07 -9.01
CA GLU A 82 2.37 0.10 -7.58
C GLU A 82 1.95 -1.13 -6.75
N ALA A 83 0.79 -1.72 -7.03
CA ALA A 83 0.37 -2.97 -6.40
C ALA A 83 1.36 -4.14 -6.59
N GLN A 84 2.12 -4.20 -7.69
CA GLN A 84 3.16 -5.21 -7.89
C GLN A 84 4.40 -4.87 -7.08
N ILE A 85 4.81 -3.61 -7.09
CA ILE A 85 5.94 -3.09 -6.31
C ILE A 85 5.72 -3.36 -4.81
N GLU A 86 4.55 -2.99 -4.29
CA GLU A 86 4.14 -3.17 -2.90
C GLU A 86 4.23 -4.64 -2.47
N ARG A 87 3.71 -5.56 -3.29
CA ARG A 87 3.76 -7.01 -3.03
C ARG A 87 5.19 -7.53 -2.98
N VAL A 88 6.04 -7.14 -3.93
CA VAL A 88 7.45 -7.54 -3.98
C VAL A 88 8.20 -7.02 -2.76
N PHE A 89 8.00 -5.74 -2.43
CA PHE A 89 8.59 -5.11 -1.26
C PHE A 89 8.18 -5.83 0.04
N MET A 90 6.88 -6.05 0.26
CA MET A 90 6.40 -6.69 1.48
C MET A 90 6.75 -8.17 1.58
N ALA A 91 6.85 -8.89 0.46
CA ALA A 91 7.35 -10.26 0.45
C ALA A 91 8.84 -10.32 0.86
N GLY A 92 9.66 -9.43 0.30
CA GLY A 92 11.06 -9.27 0.71
C GLY A 92 11.18 -8.90 2.19
N TYR A 93 10.37 -7.94 2.65
CA TYR A 93 10.33 -7.50 4.05
C TYR A 93 9.92 -8.63 5.00
N LEU A 94 8.92 -9.44 4.66
CA LEU A 94 8.53 -10.60 5.48
C LEU A 94 9.69 -11.60 5.62
N VAL A 95 10.39 -11.87 4.52
CA VAL A 95 11.53 -12.79 4.49
C VAL A 95 12.69 -12.25 5.34
N SER A 96 13.05 -10.98 5.19
CA SER A 96 14.12 -10.34 5.98
C SER A 96 13.76 -10.17 7.45
N TYR A 97 12.50 -9.86 7.76
CA TYR A 97 12.01 -9.73 9.14
C TYR A 97 12.13 -11.06 9.89
N GLN A 98 11.73 -12.17 9.26
CA GLN A 98 11.88 -13.50 9.87
C GLN A 98 13.32 -13.98 9.99
N ALA A 99 14.20 -13.46 9.14
CA ALA A 99 15.63 -13.69 9.22
C ALA A 99 16.31 -12.86 10.33
N GLY A 100 15.60 -11.96 11.00
CA GLY A 100 16.15 -11.09 12.04
C GLY A 100 16.97 -9.91 11.50
N ILE A 101 16.81 -9.57 10.21
CA ILE A 101 17.64 -8.54 9.54
C ILE A 101 17.13 -7.12 9.85
N HIS A 102 15.87 -6.98 10.25
CA HIS A 102 15.22 -5.67 10.47
C HIS A 102 15.27 -5.14 11.92
N GLU A 103 15.94 -5.82 12.85
CA GLU A 103 16.05 -5.34 14.22
C GLU A 103 17.10 -4.23 14.29
N SER A 104 16.65 -2.98 14.18
CA SER A 104 17.45 -1.81 14.51
C SER A 104 17.85 -1.88 15.98
N GLY A 105 19.14 -1.86 16.28
CA GLY A 105 19.66 -1.87 17.66
C GLY A 105 20.35 -3.15 18.09
N LEU A 106 20.52 -4.14 17.20
CA LEU A 106 21.36 -5.30 17.48
C LEU A 106 22.82 -4.87 17.70
N SER A 107 23.44 -5.41 18.75
CA SER A 107 24.88 -5.31 18.95
C SER A 107 25.65 -6.04 17.85
N ARG A 108 26.95 -5.80 17.77
CA ARG A 108 27.82 -6.51 16.82
C ARG A 108 27.79 -8.02 17.08
N GLU A 109 27.81 -8.41 18.35
CA GLU A 109 27.76 -9.82 18.77
C GLU A 109 26.42 -10.47 18.39
N GLU A 110 25.30 -9.76 18.55
CA GLU A 110 23.99 -10.27 18.14
C GLU A 110 23.89 -10.42 16.62
N CYS A 111 24.42 -9.44 15.86
CA CYS A 111 24.56 -9.56 14.41
C CYS A 111 25.39 -10.79 14.02
N GLU A 112 26.51 -11.05 14.69
CA GLU A 112 27.34 -12.24 14.43
C GLU A 112 26.63 -13.54 14.78
N MET A 113 25.88 -13.59 15.89
CA MET A 113 25.08 -14.76 16.26
C MET A 113 23.97 -15.05 15.25
N ILE A 114 23.31 -14.02 14.72
CA ILE A 114 22.25 -14.17 13.72
C ILE A 114 22.85 -14.48 12.34
N ALA A 115 24.07 -14.03 12.07
CA ALA A 115 24.72 -14.20 10.77
C ALA A 115 24.84 -15.65 10.30
N PHE A 116 24.90 -16.63 11.20
CA PHE A 116 24.97 -18.05 10.84
C PHE A 116 23.64 -18.78 10.94
N ARG A 117 22.58 -18.11 11.43
CA ARG A 117 21.25 -18.73 11.54
C ARG A 117 20.61 -18.77 10.17
N ARG A 118 20.22 -19.97 9.76
CA ARG A 118 19.43 -20.17 8.53
C ARG A 118 18.07 -19.47 8.70
N PRO A 119 17.69 -18.55 7.80
CA PRO A 119 16.37 -17.93 7.84
C PRO A 119 15.25 -18.97 7.85
N PRO A 120 14.30 -18.88 8.80
CA PRO A 120 13.18 -19.80 8.85
C PRO A 120 12.27 -19.58 7.65
N LYS A 121 11.54 -20.62 7.26
CA LYS A 121 10.50 -20.53 6.22
C LYS A 121 9.46 -19.46 6.61
N PRO A 122 8.93 -18.69 5.65
CA PRO A 122 7.89 -17.71 5.94
C PRO A 122 6.70 -18.31 6.70
N GLN A 123 6.32 -17.68 7.81
CA GLN A 123 5.28 -18.18 8.71
C GLN A 123 4.06 -17.28 8.67
N ARG A 124 2.86 -17.89 8.65
CA ARG A 124 1.59 -17.15 8.73
C ARG A 124 1.49 -16.30 9.99
N LYS A 125 2.03 -16.79 11.12
CA LYS A 125 2.08 -16.02 12.38
C LYS A 125 2.86 -14.71 12.24
N THR A 126 3.96 -14.69 11.49
CA THR A 126 4.71 -13.45 11.24
C THR A 126 3.95 -12.56 10.27
N LEU A 127 3.38 -13.13 9.21
CA LEU A 127 2.53 -12.39 8.29
C LEU A 127 1.36 -11.72 9.04
N ASP A 128 0.72 -12.39 10.00
CA ASP A 128 -0.38 -11.83 10.80
C ASP A 128 0.05 -10.65 11.68
N ARG A 129 1.33 -10.57 12.06
CA ARG A 129 1.88 -9.41 12.79
C ARG A 129 2.11 -8.22 11.86
N LEU A 130 2.56 -8.47 10.64
CA LEU A 130 2.90 -7.42 9.67
C LEU A 130 1.68 -6.93 8.89
N ILE A 131 0.82 -7.85 8.49
CA ILE A 131 -0.38 -7.65 7.69
C ILE A 131 -1.48 -8.53 8.31
N PRO A 132 -2.18 -8.06 9.36
CA PRO A 132 -3.25 -8.82 9.98
C PRO A 132 -4.35 -9.18 8.97
N ALA A 133 -4.89 -10.39 9.08
CA ALA A 133 -6.06 -10.78 8.29
C ALA A 133 -7.26 -9.88 8.66
N ALA A 134 -7.90 -9.32 7.65
CA ALA A 134 -9.07 -8.47 7.86
C ALA A 134 -10.33 -9.33 8.04
N THR A 135 -11.13 -9.00 9.04
CA THR A 135 -12.39 -9.67 9.40
C THR A 135 -13.58 -8.75 9.13
N ASN A 136 -14.80 -9.23 9.42
CA ASN A 136 -16.00 -8.38 9.35
C ASN A 136 -15.97 -7.17 10.30
N LYS A 137 -15.13 -7.21 11.34
CA LYS A 137 -14.96 -6.14 12.32
C LYS A 137 -13.81 -5.18 11.99
N THR A 138 -13.05 -5.46 10.93
CA THR A 138 -11.93 -4.60 10.53
C THR A 138 -12.48 -3.37 9.81
N LEU A 139 -12.23 -2.20 10.38
CA LEU A 139 -12.72 -0.91 9.90
C LEU A 139 -11.61 0.04 9.47
N ALA A 140 -10.34 -0.31 9.66
CA ALA A 140 -9.21 0.51 9.26
C ALA A 140 -8.21 -0.34 8.48
N PHE A 141 -7.67 0.23 7.41
CA PHE A 141 -6.75 -0.40 6.48
C PHE A 141 -5.64 0.59 6.11
N SER A 142 -4.43 0.10 5.97
CA SER A 142 -3.28 0.89 5.51
C SER A 142 -2.50 0.14 4.43
N SER A 143 -1.93 0.87 3.49
CA SER A 143 -1.14 0.35 2.38
C SER A 143 -0.25 1.47 1.84
N GLY A 144 1.06 1.40 2.13
CA GLY A 144 2.00 2.48 1.79
C GLY A 144 1.58 3.83 2.38
N ASP A 145 1.40 4.84 1.53
CA ASP A 145 0.96 6.19 1.90
C ASP A 145 -0.57 6.31 2.14
N LEU A 146 -1.34 5.25 1.88
CA LEU A 146 -2.79 5.22 1.98
C LEU A 146 -3.27 4.75 3.36
N TYR A 147 -4.22 5.49 3.92
CA TYR A 147 -5.07 5.09 5.03
C TYR A 147 -6.54 5.15 4.62
N VAL A 148 -7.28 4.07 4.88
CA VAL A 148 -8.73 3.97 4.66
C VAL A 148 -9.39 3.58 5.96
N SER A 149 -10.40 4.34 6.40
CA SER A 149 -11.25 3.96 7.52
C SER A 149 -12.73 3.92 7.14
N LEU A 150 -13.47 3.07 7.83
CA LEU A 150 -14.88 2.79 7.63
C LEU A 150 -15.61 3.06 8.95
N ASP A 151 -16.70 3.82 8.88
CA ASP A 151 -17.58 4.08 10.01
C ASP A 151 -18.93 3.42 9.73
N ASP A 152 -19.30 2.43 10.53
CA ASP A 152 -20.53 1.66 10.36
C ASP A 152 -21.79 2.46 10.72
N GLU A 153 -21.70 3.39 11.66
CA GLU A 153 -22.83 4.20 12.11
C GLU A 153 -23.19 5.23 11.03
N GLN A 154 -22.17 5.91 10.52
CA GLN A 154 -22.34 6.96 9.50
C GLN A 154 -22.33 6.40 8.07
N ARG A 155 -21.96 5.13 7.88
CA ARG A 155 -21.70 4.48 6.57
C ARG A 155 -20.70 5.28 5.74
N THR A 156 -19.67 5.74 6.43
CA THR A 156 -18.71 6.69 5.88
C THR A 156 -17.40 6.00 5.59
N LEU A 157 -16.89 6.19 4.38
CA LEU A 157 -15.53 5.85 4.00
C LEU A 157 -14.68 7.11 4.06
N THR A 158 -13.60 7.08 4.83
CA THR A 158 -12.57 8.11 4.86
C THR A 158 -11.37 7.64 4.03
N TRP A 159 -10.98 8.45 3.06
CA TRP A 159 -9.76 8.32 2.26
C TRP A 159 -8.74 9.32 2.77
N ARG A 160 -7.54 8.87 3.10
CA ARG A 160 -6.44 9.73 3.52
C ARG A 160 -5.13 9.26 2.90
N VAL A 161 -4.41 10.20 2.31
CA VAL A 161 -3.06 10.01 1.78
C VAL A 161 -2.20 11.10 2.38
N ASP A 162 -1.22 10.70 3.19
CA ASP A 162 -0.31 11.65 3.82
C ASP A 162 0.62 12.27 2.76
N ARG A 163 1.11 13.48 3.05
CA ARG A 163 1.96 14.22 2.12
C ARG A 163 3.28 13.50 1.89
N ASN A 164 3.50 13.05 0.67
CA ASN A 164 4.76 12.45 0.26
C ASN A 164 4.96 12.59 -1.26
N ASN A 165 6.18 12.36 -1.74
CA ASN A 165 6.53 12.45 -3.15
C ASN A 165 5.75 11.40 -3.96
N HIS A 166 4.86 11.81 -4.87
CA HIS A 166 3.98 10.95 -5.66
C HIS A 166 3.02 10.05 -4.84
N ALA A 167 2.66 10.47 -3.62
CA ALA A 167 1.85 9.69 -2.70
C ALA A 167 0.46 9.35 -3.24
N CYS A 168 -0.21 10.32 -3.88
CA CYS A 168 -1.60 10.17 -4.32
C CYS A 168 -1.69 9.19 -5.49
N ARG A 169 -0.75 9.27 -6.45
CA ARG A 169 -0.65 8.26 -7.50
C ARG A 169 -0.42 6.87 -6.93
N ARG A 170 0.57 6.70 -6.05
CA ARG A 170 0.88 5.40 -5.43
C ARG A 170 -0.31 4.85 -4.64
N ALA A 171 -0.93 5.68 -3.81
CA ALA A 171 -2.11 5.31 -3.04
C ALA A 171 -3.24 4.79 -3.94
N ARG A 172 -3.53 5.47 -5.05
CA ARG A 172 -4.58 5.05 -6.01
C ARG A 172 -4.23 3.78 -6.78
N GLU A 173 -2.95 3.57 -7.09
CA GLU A 173 -2.45 2.39 -7.83
C GLU A 173 -2.12 1.18 -6.92
N SER A 174 -2.13 1.37 -5.59
CA SER A 174 -1.99 0.29 -4.61
C SER A 174 -3.10 -0.74 -4.72
N THR A 175 -2.90 -1.93 -4.14
CA THR A 175 -3.93 -2.99 -4.16
C THR A 175 -5.21 -2.53 -3.47
N LEU A 176 -5.06 -1.86 -2.32
CA LEU A 176 -6.16 -1.33 -1.51
C LEU A 176 -6.87 -0.17 -2.23
N GLY A 177 -6.11 0.81 -2.73
CA GLY A 177 -6.67 1.98 -3.39
C GLY A 177 -7.44 1.63 -4.65
N ALA A 178 -6.88 0.78 -5.50
CA ALA A 178 -7.56 0.30 -6.70
C ALA A 178 -8.89 -0.41 -6.36
N ALA A 179 -8.91 -1.20 -5.27
CA ALA A 179 -10.13 -1.86 -4.80
C ALA A 179 -11.18 -0.87 -4.27
N VAL A 180 -10.77 0.15 -3.51
CA VAL A 180 -11.66 1.22 -3.02
C VAL A 180 -12.32 1.93 -4.19
N PHE A 181 -11.54 2.43 -5.15
CA PHE A 181 -12.11 3.16 -6.29
C PHE A 181 -12.97 2.27 -7.18
N LYS A 182 -12.59 1.01 -7.38
CA LYS A 182 -13.43 0.03 -8.08
C LYS A 182 -14.76 -0.21 -7.37
N ALA A 183 -14.76 -0.33 -6.04
CA ALA A 183 -15.97 -0.50 -5.25
C ALA A 183 -16.86 0.75 -5.33
N LEU A 184 -16.28 1.94 -5.17
CA LEU A 184 -17.00 3.22 -5.25
C LEU A 184 -17.60 3.47 -6.65
N ALA A 185 -16.92 3.03 -7.72
CA ALA A 185 -17.45 3.13 -9.08
C ALA A 185 -18.68 2.24 -9.32
N ALA A 186 -18.84 1.16 -8.54
CA ALA A 186 -19.99 0.25 -8.64
C ALA A 186 -21.20 0.71 -7.80
N VAL A 187 -21.03 1.69 -6.92
CA VAL A 187 -22.09 2.18 -6.01
C VAL A 187 -23.20 2.86 -6.80
N LYS A 188 -24.45 2.44 -6.54
CA LYS A 188 -25.65 3.15 -7.01
C LYS A 188 -25.97 4.32 -6.07
N TRP A 189 -25.47 5.50 -6.41
CA TRP A 189 -25.63 6.69 -5.59
C TRP A 189 -27.09 7.16 -5.48
N THR A 190 -27.53 7.46 -4.25
CA THR A 190 -28.86 8.00 -3.94
C THR A 190 -28.75 9.42 -3.37
N ARG A 191 -29.89 10.12 -3.25
CA ARG A 191 -29.94 11.43 -2.59
C ARG A 191 -29.43 11.30 -1.15
N GLY A 192 -28.58 12.23 -0.71
CA GLY A 192 -27.98 12.22 0.63
C GLY A 192 -26.76 11.32 0.80
N SER A 193 -26.28 10.71 -0.29
CA SER A 193 -25.01 9.95 -0.33
C SER A 193 -23.98 10.63 -1.23
N GLY A 194 -22.73 10.18 -1.14
CA GLY A 194 -21.61 10.71 -1.91
C GLY A 194 -20.60 11.46 -1.03
N GLY A 195 -19.75 12.25 -1.67
CA GLY A 195 -18.65 12.94 -1.00
C GLY A 195 -17.62 13.45 -1.99
N LYS A 196 -16.54 14.04 -1.47
CA LYS A 196 -15.43 14.55 -2.29
C LYS A 196 -14.11 14.11 -1.67
N ILE A 197 -13.14 13.85 -2.55
CA ILE A 197 -11.73 13.77 -2.22
C ILE A 197 -11.10 15.09 -2.65
N ILE A 198 -10.42 15.73 -1.72
CA ILE A 198 -9.70 16.98 -1.86
C ILE A 198 -8.22 16.66 -1.83
N GLY A 199 -7.48 17.11 -2.84
CA GLY A 199 -6.04 17.00 -2.94
C GLY A 199 -5.34 18.33 -2.66
N ASN A 200 -4.05 18.26 -2.36
CA ASN A 200 -3.16 19.41 -2.35
C ASN A 200 -1.75 18.96 -2.74
N ASP A 201 -0.93 19.86 -3.27
CA ASP A 201 0.47 19.59 -3.61
C ASP A 201 1.37 20.80 -3.35
N GLU A 202 2.68 20.56 -3.36
CA GLU A 202 3.69 21.58 -3.12
C GLU A 202 3.56 22.81 -4.02
N TYR A 203 3.27 22.62 -5.31
CA TYR A 203 3.16 23.73 -6.26
C TYR A 203 1.95 24.60 -6.01
N ASN A 204 0.80 24.00 -5.68
CA ASN A 204 -0.41 24.74 -5.34
C ASN A 204 -0.23 25.56 -4.05
N ILE A 205 0.48 25.00 -3.07
CA ILE A 205 0.79 25.69 -1.82
C ILE A 205 1.75 26.86 -2.09
N ASP A 206 2.82 26.61 -2.83
CA ASP A 206 3.82 27.63 -3.14
C ASP A 206 3.25 28.76 -4.01
N ALA A 207 2.41 28.44 -5.00
CA ALA A 207 1.72 29.44 -5.81
C ALA A 207 0.74 30.30 -4.99
N GLY A 208 0.19 29.74 -3.91
CA GLY A 208 -0.66 30.46 -2.96
C GLY A 208 0.10 31.15 -1.82
N ALA A 209 1.40 30.92 -1.70
CA ALA A 209 2.21 31.46 -0.61
C ALA A 209 2.31 32.98 -0.76
N GLY A 210 1.62 33.71 0.12
CA GLY A 210 1.55 35.18 0.11
C GLY A 210 0.18 35.75 -0.29
N ILE A 211 -0.78 34.90 -0.66
CA ILE A 211 -2.18 35.29 -0.86
C ILE A 211 -2.99 34.77 0.33
N GLU A 212 -3.73 35.65 1.01
CA GLU A 212 -4.67 35.23 2.06
C GLU A 212 -5.72 34.28 1.47
N GLY A 213 -5.80 33.06 2.01
CA GLY A 213 -6.64 31.98 1.44
C GLY A 213 -6.04 31.24 0.25
N GLY A 214 -4.82 31.58 -0.19
CA GLY A 214 -4.06 30.85 -1.21
C GLY A 214 -3.63 29.45 -0.74
N GLY A 215 -3.36 28.55 -1.69
CA GLY A 215 -2.88 27.19 -1.38
C GLY A 215 -3.96 26.24 -0.84
N GLY A 216 -5.23 26.64 -0.95
CA GLY A 216 -6.38 25.80 -0.61
C GLY A 216 -6.44 24.53 -1.46
N GLY A 217 -7.02 23.46 -0.90
CA GLY A 217 -7.14 22.18 -1.60
C GLY A 217 -8.09 22.23 -2.80
N TYR A 218 -7.87 21.32 -3.76
CA TYR A 218 -8.69 21.17 -4.96
C TYR A 218 -9.40 19.82 -4.99
N VAL A 219 -10.57 19.74 -5.63
CA VAL A 219 -11.33 18.48 -5.72
C VAL A 219 -10.67 17.55 -6.74
N THR A 220 -10.21 16.38 -6.30
CA THR A 220 -9.58 15.37 -7.19
C THR A 220 -10.54 14.27 -7.64
N LYS A 221 -11.60 14.01 -6.85
CA LYS A 221 -12.71 13.14 -7.23
C LYS A 221 -13.96 13.53 -6.43
N ALA A 222 -15.13 13.37 -7.04
CA ALA A 222 -16.41 13.57 -6.38
C ALA A 222 -17.35 12.40 -6.67
N PHE A 223 -18.18 12.07 -5.70
CA PHE A 223 -19.13 10.97 -5.72
C PHE A 223 -20.53 11.49 -5.33
N GLY A 224 -21.59 10.95 -5.94
CA GLY A 224 -22.97 11.34 -5.63
C GLY A 224 -23.94 11.18 -6.82
N PRO A 225 -25.24 11.40 -6.58
CA PRO A 225 -26.28 11.20 -7.59
C PRO A 225 -26.12 12.17 -8.77
N GLY A 226 -26.43 11.69 -9.98
CA GLY A 226 -26.45 12.52 -11.19
C GLY A 226 -25.08 12.87 -11.77
N ARG A 227 -23.96 12.48 -11.14
CA ARG A 227 -22.63 12.63 -11.73
C ARG A 227 -22.36 11.47 -12.69
N LYS A 228 -22.37 11.75 -14.00
CA LYS A 228 -21.60 10.93 -14.94
C LYS A 228 -20.13 11.11 -14.57
N GLU A 229 -19.31 10.07 -14.64
CA GLU A 229 -17.87 10.24 -14.46
C GLU A 229 -17.37 11.33 -15.41
N GLU A 230 -17.04 12.51 -14.88
CA GLU A 230 -16.20 13.45 -15.59
C GLU A 230 -14.88 12.73 -15.78
N LYS A 231 -14.60 12.33 -17.03
CA LYS A 231 -13.25 12.00 -17.43
C LYS A 231 -12.43 13.25 -17.13
N VAL A 232 -11.70 13.22 -16.01
CA VAL A 232 -10.74 14.26 -15.69
C VAL A 232 -9.71 14.22 -16.81
N ALA A 233 -9.87 15.11 -17.78
CA ALA A 233 -8.85 15.37 -18.77
C ALA A 233 -7.70 15.96 -17.97
N TRP A 234 -6.67 15.15 -17.69
CA TRP A 234 -5.39 15.69 -17.29
C TRP A 234 -4.97 16.64 -18.39
N VAL A 235 -5.14 17.94 -18.17
CA VAL A 235 -4.51 18.97 -18.98
C VAL A 235 -3.03 18.74 -18.75
N ARG A 236 -2.40 18.01 -19.69
CA ARG A 236 -0.95 18.03 -19.83
C ARG A 236 -0.63 19.46 -20.23
N THR A 237 -0.40 20.33 -19.25
CA THR A 237 0.27 21.60 -19.48
C THR A 237 1.71 21.25 -19.81
N VAL A 238 1.96 20.88 -21.06
CA VAL A 238 3.28 20.86 -21.66
C VAL A 238 3.42 22.21 -22.36
N GLY A 239 4.38 23.01 -21.90
CA GLY A 239 4.68 24.35 -22.39
C GLY A 239 5.19 25.15 -21.18
N TRP A 240 6.46 25.50 -21.04
CA TRP A 240 7.56 25.58 -22.00
C TRP A 240 8.87 25.18 -21.32
#